data_AF-A0A433PVG9-F1
#
_entry.id   AF-A0A433PVG9-F1
#
_cell.length_a   1.000
_cell.length_b   1.000
_cell.length_c   1.000
_cell.angle_alpha   90.00
_cell.angle_beta   90.00
_cell.angle_gamma   90.00
#
_symmetry.space_group_name_H-M   'P 1'
#
loop_
_entity.id
_entity.type
_entity.pdbx_description
1 polymer ?
#
loop_
_entity_poly.entity_id
_entity_poly.type
_entity_poly.pdbx_seq_one_letter_code
_entity_poly.pdbx_strand_id
1 'polypeptide(L)'
;MFTGDLPVHKRLSRFAVHEVGADLANLSPNEREAIPLLIKVGKLLDALYLRQVWSGNEELLGRLEAHNDEQLLTLFHMYKGPWAREDSNTPFIVDVPPRPEGANFYPEDMTKDEFEAWVTGLDEHDQKHAKGFYSVIQRNNKGELYHVPYSNEYGDILLQVANLFKHASRLVEDPSLSNFLYMRALAFENNKYLDSEVAWLKISKESKFEITAC
;
A
#
# COMPACT_ATOMS: atom_id res chain seq x y z
N MET A 1 -19.46 -2.83 -18.40
CA MET A 1 -18.45 -3.12 -17.36
C MET A 1 -19.01 -2.95 -15.94
N PHE A 2 -19.93 -2.02 -15.68
CA PHE A 2 -20.55 -1.80 -14.36
C PHE A 2 -21.78 -2.70 -14.09
N THR A 3 -21.96 -3.16 -12.84
CA THR A 3 -23.06 -4.07 -12.41
C THR A 3 -23.84 -3.63 -11.17
N GLY A 4 -23.47 -2.53 -10.51
CA GLY A 4 -24.11 -2.13 -9.25
C GLY A 4 -25.49 -1.48 -9.42
N ASP A 5 -26.35 -1.57 -8.40
CA ASP A 5 -27.71 -0.99 -8.44
C ASP A 5 -27.71 0.55 -8.45
N LEU A 6 -26.72 1.17 -7.78
CA LEU A 6 -26.54 2.63 -7.74
C LEU A 6 -25.53 3.08 -8.80
N PRO A 7 -25.90 3.88 -9.82
CA PRO A 7 -25.00 4.30 -10.88
C PRO A 7 -23.73 5.01 -10.38
N VAL A 8 -22.62 4.86 -11.12
CA VAL A 8 -21.30 5.41 -10.79
C VAL A 8 -21.36 6.90 -10.41
N HIS A 9 -22.02 7.74 -11.22
CA HIS A 9 -22.14 9.18 -10.93
C HIS A 9 -22.84 9.49 -9.60
N LYS A 10 -23.82 8.68 -9.18
CA LYS A 10 -24.49 8.86 -7.88
C LYS A 10 -23.57 8.49 -6.73
N ARG A 11 -22.76 7.43 -6.89
CA ARG A 11 -21.74 7.05 -5.90
C ARG A 11 -20.70 8.15 -5.74
N LEU A 12 -20.16 8.65 -6.86
CA LEU A 12 -19.19 9.75 -6.85
C LEU A 12 -19.76 11.02 -6.19
N SER A 13 -21.03 11.35 -6.43
CA SER A 13 -21.67 12.55 -5.84
C SER A 13 -21.76 12.56 -4.30
N ARG A 14 -21.49 11.43 -3.65
CA ARG A 14 -21.42 11.33 -2.18
C ARG A 14 -20.11 11.90 -1.62
N PHE A 15 -19.10 12.07 -2.47
CA PHE A 15 -17.80 12.60 -2.10
C PHE A 15 -17.70 14.04 -2.61
N ALA A 16 -17.65 14.98 -1.68
CA ALA A 16 -17.44 16.38 -2.02
C ALA A 16 -16.00 16.57 -2.51
N VAL A 17 -15.84 17.09 -3.72
CA VAL A 17 -14.53 17.46 -4.25
C VAL A 17 -14.03 18.68 -3.49
N HIS A 18 -12.83 18.58 -2.92
CA HIS A 18 -12.17 19.68 -2.23
C HIS A 18 -10.72 19.76 -2.70
N GLU A 19 -10.27 20.99 -2.98
CA GLU A 19 -8.86 21.23 -3.30
C GLU A 19 -8.05 21.21 -2.01
N VAL A 20 -7.11 20.27 -1.91
CA VAL A 20 -6.20 20.16 -0.78
C VAL A 20 -4.86 20.78 -1.19
N GLY A 21 -4.51 21.91 -0.57
CA GLY A 21 -3.24 22.59 -0.76
C GLY A 21 -2.48 22.76 0.55
N ALA A 22 -1.23 23.18 0.45
CA ALA A 22 -0.40 23.55 1.59
C ALA A 22 0.48 24.75 1.22
N ASP A 23 0.72 25.64 2.19
CA ASP A 23 1.70 26.72 2.02
C ASP A 23 3.12 26.16 2.16
N LEU A 24 3.91 26.26 1.09
CA LEU A 24 5.29 25.77 1.03
C LEU A 24 6.31 26.92 1.13
N ALA A 25 5.88 28.14 1.45
CA ALA A 25 6.74 29.32 1.50
C ALA A 25 7.96 29.13 2.42
N ASN A 26 7.77 28.45 3.56
CA ASN A 26 8.80 28.23 4.58
C ASN A 26 9.81 27.13 4.23
N LEU A 27 9.54 26.32 3.19
CA LEU A 27 10.48 25.29 2.72
C LEU A 27 11.63 25.92 1.96
N SER A 28 12.85 25.45 2.25
CA SER A 28 14.03 25.83 1.48
C SER A 28 13.96 25.30 0.04
N PRO A 29 14.79 25.81 -0.89
CA PRO A 29 14.84 25.27 -2.25
C PRO A 29 15.05 23.75 -2.30
N ASN A 30 15.95 23.20 -1.47
CA ASN A 30 16.22 21.77 -1.43
C ASN A 30 15.01 20.98 -0.87
N GLU A 31 14.36 21.48 0.17
CA GLU A 31 13.17 20.83 0.73
C GLU A 31 12.01 20.82 -0.28
N ARG A 32 11.86 21.88 -1.07
CA ARG A 32 10.87 21.92 -2.16
C ARG A 32 11.16 20.89 -3.24
N GLU A 33 12.43 20.58 -3.52
CA GLU A 33 12.82 19.48 -4.42
C GLU A 33 12.55 18.09 -3.82
N ALA A 34 12.53 17.95 -2.49
CA ALA A 34 12.15 16.69 -1.84
C ALA A 34 10.66 16.36 -2.01
N ILE A 35 9.77 17.37 -1.99
CA ILE A 35 8.31 17.18 -2.09
C ILE A 35 7.87 16.32 -3.28
N PRO A 36 8.25 16.58 -4.55
CA PRO A 36 7.84 15.75 -5.66
C PRO A 36 8.36 14.30 -5.56
N LEU A 37 9.50 14.05 -4.91
CA LEU A 37 9.99 12.70 -4.65
C LEU A 37 9.08 11.97 -3.67
N LEU A 38 8.68 12.64 -2.59
CA LEU A 38 7.79 12.08 -1.56
C LEU A 38 6.37 11.85 -2.10
N ILE A 39 5.88 12.73 -2.99
CA ILE A 39 4.63 12.51 -3.72
C ILE A 39 4.74 11.26 -4.60
N LYS A 40 5.86 11.07 -5.30
CA LYS A 40 6.09 9.86 -6.10
C LYS A 40 6.10 8.60 -5.23
N VAL A 41 6.67 8.67 -4.02
CA VAL A 41 6.56 7.57 -3.04
C VAL A 41 5.11 7.27 -2.71
N GLY A 42 4.30 8.29 -2.39
CA GLY A 42 2.87 8.09 -2.12
C GLY A 42 2.14 7.37 -3.25
N LYS A 43 2.42 7.71 -4.51
CA LYS A 43 1.84 7.03 -5.68
C LYS A 43 2.27 5.57 -5.81
N LEU A 44 3.55 5.27 -5.54
CA LEU A 44 4.07 3.90 -5.56
C LEU A 44 3.44 3.04 -4.46
N LEU A 45 3.28 3.59 -3.25
CA LEU A 45 2.61 2.91 -2.15
C LEU A 45 1.11 2.73 -2.41
N ASP A 46 0.46 3.66 -3.12
CA ASP A 46 -0.94 3.48 -3.55
C ASP A 46 -1.09 2.30 -4.52
N ALA A 47 -0.15 2.14 -5.45
CA ALA A 47 -0.10 0.97 -6.34
C ALA A 47 0.15 -0.34 -5.58
N LEU A 48 1.08 -0.33 -4.61
CA LEU A 48 1.32 -1.48 -3.74
C LEU A 48 0.07 -1.85 -2.95
N TYR A 49 -0.64 -0.87 -2.40
CA TYR A 49 -1.88 -1.10 -1.67
C TYR A 49 -2.97 -1.72 -2.55
N LEU A 50 -3.10 -1.28 -3.81
CA LEU A 50 -4.00 -1.93 -4.77
C LEU A 50 -3.66 -3.42 -4.94
N ARG A 51 -2.38 -3.78 -5.06
CA ARG A 51 -1.92 -5.17 -5.16
C ARG A 51 -2.23 -5.96 -3.88
N GLN A 52 -2.10 -5.35 -2.70
CA GLN A 52 -2.46 -5.97 -1.41
C GLN A 52 -3.97 -6.21 -1.27
N VAL A 53 -4.81 -5.34 -1.83
CA VAL A 53 -6.27 -5.47 -1.73
C VAL A 53 -6.78 -6.68 -2.52
N TRP A 54 -6.24 -6.94 -3.71
CA TRP A 54 -6.62 -8.10 -4.52
C TRP A 54 -5.59 -8.38 -5.62
N SER A 55 -5.31 -9.67 -5.86
CA SER A 55 -4.42 -10.13 -6.93
C SER A 55 -4.85 -9.65 -8.33
N GLY A 56 -6.17 -9.57 -8.57
CA GLY A 56 -6.73 -9.13 -9.86
C GLY A 56 -6.82 -7.62 -10.06
N ASN A 57 -6.45 -6.79 -9.06
CA ASN A 57 -6.59 -5.34 -9.17
C ASN A 57 -5.70 -4.73 -10.27
N GLU A 58 -4.46 -5.20 -10.44
CA GLU A 58 -3.54 -4.66 -11.45
C GLU A 58 -4.03 -4.95 -12.88
N GLU A 59 -4.49 -6.18 -13.14
CA GLU A 59 -5.07 -6.54 -14.43
C GLU A 59 -6.37 -5.76 -14.70
N LEU A 60 -7.24 -5.66 -13.69
CA LEU A 60 -8.49 -4.94 -13.82
C LEU A 60 -8.26 -3.44 -14.06
N LEU A 61 -7.30 -2.81 -13.38
CA LEU A 61 -6.94 -1.43 -13.61
C LEU A 61 -6.52 -1.20 -15.07
N GLY A 62 -5.66 -2.07 -15.63
CA GLY A 62 -5.26 -1.97 -17.03
C GLY A 62 -6.44 -2.08 -18.01
N ARG A 63 -7.44 -2.94 -17.72
CA ARG A 63 -8.68 -3.02 -18.51
C ARG A 63 -9.55 -1.77 -18.39
N LEU A 64 -9.63 -1.17 -17.20
CA LEU A 64 -10.40 0.06 -16.96
C LEU A 64 -9.78 1.26 -17.68
N GLU A 65 -8.46 1.39 -17.63
CA GLU A 65 -7.71 2.43 -18.36
C GLU A 65 -7.92 2.30 -19.88
N ALA A 66 -7.90 1.07 -20.41
CA ALA A 66 -8.16 0.81 -21.83
C ALA A 66 -9.61 1.13 -22.25
N HIS A 67 -10.59 0.93 -21.36
CA HIS A 67 -11.99 1.26 -21.61
C HIS A 67 -12.26 2.77 -21.58
N ASN A 68 -11.39 3.55 -20.91
CA ASN A 68 -11.43 5.02 -20.86
C ASN A 68 -12.77 5.61 -20.34
N ASP A 69 -13.35 4.96 -19.31
CA ASP A 69 -14.46 5.52 -18.53
C ASP A 69 -13.90 6.21 -17.28
N GLU A 70 -13.74 7.53 -17.35
CA GLU A 70 -13.13 8.35 -16.29
C GLU A 70 -13.88 8.24 -14.95
N GLN A 71 -15.21 8.13 -14.97
CA GLN A 71 -16.00 8.04 -13.74
C GLN A 71 -15.78 6.68 -13.06
N LEU A 72 -15.78 5.62 -13.86
CA LEU A 72 -15.54 4.27 -13.35
C LEU A 72 -14.10 4.12 -12.81
N LEU A 73 -13.12 4.67 -13.52
CA LEU A 73 -11.72 4.70 -13.09
C LEU A 73 -11.54 5.49 -11.80
N THR A 74 -12.17 6.68 -11.71
CA THR A 74 -12.16 7.48 -10.48
C THR A 74 -12.75 6.71 -9.31
N LEU A 75 -13.91 6.07 -9.49
CA LEU A 75 -14.55 5.29 -8.44
C LEU A 75 -13.67 4.10 -7.99
N PHE A 76 -13.05 3.39 -8.94
CA PHE A 76 -12.10 2.32 -8.66
C PHE A 76 -10.92 2.81 -7.81
N HIS A 77 -10.31 3.94 -8.16
CA HIS A 77 -9.21 4.52 -7.37
C HIS A 77 -9.64 5.00 -5.98
N MET A 78 -10.86 5.50 -5.83
CA MET A 78 -11.40 5.91 -4.53
C MET A 78 -11.65 4.73 -3.60
N TYR A 79 -12.13 3.60 -4.14
CA TYR A 79 -12.40 2.38 -3.37
C TYR A 79 -11.21 1.43 -3.27
N LYS A 80 -10.13 1.72 -4.00
CA LYS A 80 -8.93 0.87 -4.09
C LYS A 80 -9.27 -0.55 -4.55
N GLY A 81 -10.22 -0.66 -5.48
CA GLY A 81 -10.69 -1.93 -6.01
C GLY A 81 -12.13 -1.90 -6.50
N PRO A 82 -12.64 -3.03 -7.02
CA PRO A 82 -13.93 -3.14 -7.68
C PRO A 82 -15.13 -3.37 -6.76
N TRP A 83 -14.99 -3.06 -5.46
CA TRP A 83 -16.02 -3.27 -4.45
C TRP A 83 -16.48 -1.97 -3.81
N ALA A 84 -17.80 -1.79 -3.75
CA ALA A 84 -18.42 -0.63 -3.17
C ALA A 84 -18.31 -0.66 -1.63
N ARG A 85 -17.43 0.18 -1.07
CA ARG A 85 -17.12 0.22 0.37
C ARG A 85 -18.32 0.61 1.23
N GLU A 86 -19.19 1.43 0.69
CA GLU A 86 -20.43 1.91 1.28
C GLU A 86 -21.59 0.90 1.22
N ASP A 87 -21.40 -0.18 0.48
CA ASP A 87 -22.43 -1.18 0.13
C ASP A 87 -21.92 -2.58 0.45
N SER A 88 -21.36 -2.75 1.66
CA SER A 88 -20.83 -4.01 2.18
C SER A 88 -19.83 -4.72 1.26
N ASN A 89 -19.03 -3.96 0.50
CA ASN A 89 -18.09 -4.47 -0.50
C ASN A 89 -18.77 -5.24 -1.66
N THR A 90 -19.98 -4.86 -2.03
CA THR A 90 -20.64 -5.44 -3.20
C THR A 90 -19.83 -5.12 -4.47
N PRO A 91 -19.51 -6.11 -5.33
CA PRO A 91 -18.84 -5.86 -6.59
C PRO A 91 -19.66 -4.94 -7.48
N PHE A 92 -19.01 -3.94 -8.09
CA PHE A 92 -19.68 -3.03 -9.03
C PHE A 92 -19.17 -3.18 -10.46
N ILE A 93 -18.31 -4.15 -10.74
CA ILE A 93 -17.78 -4.49 -12.06
C ILE A 93 -18.14 -5.95 -12.41
N VAL A 94 -18.43 -6.21 -13.69
CA VAL A 94 -18.74 -7.55 -14.23
C VAL A 94 -17.55 -8.50 -14.01
N ASP A 95 -17.85 -9.78 -13.73
CA ASP A 95 -16.85 -10.86 -13.56
C ASP A 95 -15.83 -10.61 -12.43
N VAL A 96 -16.19 -9.77 -11.45
CA VAL A 96 -15.42 -9.59 -10.22
C VAL A 96 -16.01 -10.47 -9.11
N PRO A 97 -15.20 -11.29 -8.42
CA PRO A 97 -15.67 -12.12 -7.32
C PRO A 97 -16.06 -11.27 -6.10
N PRO A 98 -16.74 -11.85 -5.09
CA PRO A 98 -16.81 -11.23 -3.76
C PRO A 98 -15.41 -10.86 -3.26
N ARG A 99 -15.31 -9.78 -2.47
CA ARG A 99 -14.02 -9.35 -1.90
C ARG A 99 -13.42 -10.47 -1.04
N PRO A 100 -12.19 -10.94 -1.33
CA PRO A 100 -11.54 -11.95 -0.49
C PRO A 100 -11.36 -11.45 0.95
N GLU A 101 -11.67 -12.29 1.94
CA GLU A 101 -11.55 -11.92 3.36
C GLU A 101 -10.08 -11.67 3.75
N GLY A 102 -9.18 -12.52 3.25
CA GLY A 102 -7.73 -12.39 3.43
C GLY A 102 -7.06 -11.36 2.52
N ALA A 103 -7.83 -10.63 1.71
CA ALA A 103 -7.33 -9.80 0.62
C ALA A 103 -6.29 -10.59 -0.21
N ASN A 104 -5.15 -9.99 -0.55
CA ASN A 104 -4.03 -10.67 -1.21
C ASN A 104 -2.87 -10.99 -0.24
N PHE A 105 -3.16 -11.19 1.05
CA PHE A 105 -2.15 -11.56 2.06
C PHE A 105 -2.02 -13.06 2.27
N TYR A 106 -3.01 -13.83 1.82
CA TYR A 106 -3.08 -15.28 1.93
C TYR A 106 -3.48 -15.84 0.56
N PRO A 107 -3.23 -17.12 0.25
CA PRO A 107 -3.85 -17.77 -0.91
C PRO A 107 -5.37 -17.58 -0.86
N GLU A 108 -6.00 -17.23 -1.99
CA GLU A 108 -7.43 -16.89 -2.02
C GLU A 108 -8.34 -18.06 -1.59
N ASP A 109 -7.85 -19.29 -1.73
CA ASP A 109 -8.54 -20.53 -1.31
C ASP A 109 -8.25 -20.94 0.13
N MET A 110 -7.36 -20.22 0.83
CA MET A 110 -6.89 -20.60 2.15
C MET A 110 -7.97 -20.34 3.20
N THR A 111 -8.25 -21.36 4.00
CA THR A 111 -9.17 -21.22 5.13
C THR A 111 -8.41 -20.82 6.40
N LYS A 112 -9.13 -20.24 7.36
CA LYS A 112 -8.57 -19.94 8.68
C LYS A 112 -8.05 -21.20 9.39
N ASP A 113 -8.81 -22.29 9.34
CA ASP A 113 -8.43 -23.56 9.97
C ASP A 113 -7.16 -24.15 9.33
N GLU A 114 -7.00 -24.01 8.01
CA GLU A 114 -5.77 -24.40 7.32
C GLU A 114 -4.57 -23.58 7.80
N PHE A 115 -4.71 -22.26 7.95
CA PHE A 115 -3.65 -21.41 8.48
C PHE A 115 -3.27 -21.78 9.90
N GLU A 116 -4.25 -21.98 10.78
CA GLU A 116 -4.03 -22.36 12.17
C GLU A 116 -3.35 -23.72 12.32
N ALA A 117 -3.71 -24.69 11.47
CA ALA A 117 -3.08 -26.00 11.41
C ALA A 117 -1.63 -25.92 10.90
N TRP A 118 -1.40 -25.19 9.80
CA TRP A 118 -0.07 -25.01 9.22
C TRP A 118 0.87 -24.30 10.19
N VAL A 119 0.43 -23.18 10.78
CA VAL A 119 1.29 -22.33 11.60
C VAL A 119 1.68 -23.02 12.92
N THR A 120 0.82 -23.86 13.49
CA THR A 120 1.15 -24.66 14.69
C THR A 120 2.27 -25.68 14.43
N GLY A 121 2.41 -26.14 13.18
CA GLY A 121 3.46 -27.07 12.77
C GLY A 121 4.84 -26.44 12.54
N LEU A 122 4.93 -25.10 12.52
CA LEU A 122 6.19 -24.37 12.32
C LEU A 122 6.97 -24.20 13.62
N ASP A 123 8.28 -23.95 13.51
CA ASP A 123 9.07 -23.52 14.66
C ASP A 123 8.71 -22.10 15.13
N GLU A 124 9.16 -21.72 16.32
CA GLU A 124 8.82 -20.41 16.91
C GLU A 124 9.28 -19.21 16.05
N HIS A 125 10.34 -19.36 15.27
CA HIS A 125 10.84 -18.28 14.42
C HIS A 125 9.87 -18.06 13.26
N ASP A 126 9.51 -19.12 12.55
CA ASP A 126 8.63 -19.04 11.39
C ASP A 126 7.19 -18.72 11.79
N GLN A 127 6.73 -19.16 12.96
CA GLN A 127 5.45 -18.74 13.53
C GLN A 127 5.36 -17.22 13.71
N LYS A 128 6.43 -16.57 14.17
CA LYS A 128 6.45 -15.11 14.38
C LYS A 128 6.34 -14.36 13.06
N HIS A 129 6.96 -14.86 12.00
CA HIS A 129 6.85 -14.23 10.68
C HIS A 129 5.48 -14.48 10.06
N ALA A 130 4.99 -15.72 10.10
CA ALA A 130 3.68 -16.09 9.58
C ALA A 130 2.50 -15.36 10.26
N LYS A 131 2.62 -15.03 11.55
CA LYS A 131 1.63 -14.25 12.32
C LYS A 131 1.97 -12.75 12.37
N GLY A 132 3.08 -12.35 11.77
CA GLY A 132 3.60 -10.99 11.82
C GLY A 132 2.92 -10.05 10.83
N PHE A 133 3.18 -8.75 10.97
CA PHE A 133 2.56 -7.71 10.13
C PHE A 133 3.18 -7.57 8.73
N TYR A 134 4.38 -8.13 8.52
CA TYR A 134 5.24 -7.81 7.37
C TYR A 134 5.57 -9.03 6.53
N SER A 135 4.67 -10.00 6.47
CA SER A 135 4.77 -11.15 5.57
C SER A 135 3.42 -11.46 4.94
N VAL A 136 3.46 -12.00 3.73
CA VAL A 136 2.30 -12.67 3.11
C VAL A 136 2.48 -14.18 3.22
N ILE A 137 1.38 -14.92 3.18
CA ILE A 137 1.39 -16.36 3.06
C ILE A 137 1.14 -16.72 1.60
N GLN A 138 1.95 -17.61 1.05
CA GLN A 138 1.80 -18.13 -0.30
C GLN A 138 1.81 -19.65 -0.31
N ARG A 139 1.30 -20.21 -1.41
CA ARG A 139 1.23 -21.63 -1.68
C ARG A 139 2.00 -21.94 -2.95
N ASN A 140 2.95 -22.86 -2.88
CA ASN A 140 3.72 -23.25 -4.06
C ASN A 140 2.94 -24.25 -4.94
N ASN A 141 3.51 -24.61 -6.08
CA ASN A 141 2.90 -25.57 -7.02
C ASN A 141 2.73 -27.01 -6.48
N LYS A 142 3.36 -27.35 -5.35
CA LYS A 142 3.17 -28.62 -4.64
C LYS A 142 2.08 -28.53 -3.56
N GLY A 143 1.48 -27.37 -3.37
CA GLY A 143 0.49 -27.11 -2.33
C GLY A 143 1.08 -26.74 -0.96
N GLU A 144 2.40 -26.60 -0.86
CA GLU A 144 3.08 -26.30 0.40
C GLU A 144 3.00 -24.81 0.69
N LEU A 145 2.65 -24.46 1.93
CA LEU A 145 2.52 -23.10 2.43
C LEU A 145 3.83 -22.57 2.98
N TYR A 146 4.12 -21.30 2.72
CA TYR A 146 5.30 -20.59 3.22
C TYR A 146 4.99 -19.10 3.41
N HIS A 147 5.75 -18.43 4.28
CA HIS A 147 5.66 -16.98 4.45
C HIS A 147 6.70 -16.27 3.57
N VAL A 148 6.36 -15.09 3.04
CA VAL A 148 7.25 -14.25 2.24
C VAL A 148 7.30 -12.86 2.87
N PRO A 149 8.47 -12.33 3.25
CA PRO A 149 8.57 -10.99 3.81
C PRO A 149 8.20 -9.93 2.75
N TYR A 150 7.59 -8.82 3.18
CA TYR A 150 7.17 -7.74 2.30
C TYR A 150 8.30 -7.16 1.44
N SER A 151 9.52 -7.05 1.99
CA SER A 151 10.71 -6.62 1.24
C SER A 151 10.97 -7.47 -0.01
N ASN A 152 10.56 -8.75 0.01
CA ASN A 152 10.73 -9.66 -1.11
C ASN A 152 9.48 -9.66 -1.98
N GLU A 153 8.29 -9.79 -1.37
CA GLU A 153 7.01 -9.84 -2.08
C GLU A 153 6.76 -8.58 -2.93
N TYR A 154 7.07 -7.41 -2.38
CA TYR A 154 6.84 -6.11 -3.01
C TYR A 154 8.15 -5.42 -3.40
N GLY A 155 9.24 -6.18 -3.56
CA GLY A 155 10.58 -5.62 -3.78
C GLY A 155 10.71 -4.76 -5.04
N ASP A 156 9.90 -5.02 -6.07
CA ASP A 156 9.83 -4.23 -7.31
C ASP A 156 9.40 -2.78 -7.04
N ILE A 157 8.44 -2.57 -6.14
CA ILE A 157 7.96 -1.25 -5.73
C ILE A 157 8.79 -0.68 -4.58
N LEU A 158 9.04 -1.49 -3.54
CA LEU A 158 9.71 -1.05 -2.31
C LEU A 158 11.15 -0.59 -2.56
N LEU A 159 11.87 -1.19 -3.51
CA LEU A 159 13.21 -0.72 -3.88
C LEU A 159 13.16 0.68 -4.53
N GLN A 160 12.15 0.96 -5.35
CA GLN A 160 11.97 2.29 -5.93
C GLN A 160 11.64 3.33 -4.85
N VAL A 161 10.76 2.97 -3.92
CA VAL A 161 10.42 3.81 -2.76
C VAL A 161 11.66 4.08 -1.91
N ALA A 162 12.45 3.04 -1.58
CA ALA A 162 13.66 3.17 -0.80
C ALA A 162 14.68 4.12 -1.46
N ASN A 163 14.87 4.03 -2.77
CA ASN A 163 15.77 4.93 -3.50
C ASN A 163 15.28 6.39 -3.47
N LEU A 164 13.97 6.62 -3.60
CA LEU A 164 13.40 7.97 -3.49
C LEU A 164 13.54 8.55 -2.08
N PHE A 165 13.33 7.74 -1.04
CA PHE A 165 13.54 8.15 0.35
C PHE A 165 15.01 8.44 0.66
N LYS A 166 15.95 7.62 0.17
CA LYS A 166 17.40 7.89 0.28
C LYS A 166 17.81 9.18 -0.43
N HIS A 167 17.12 9.54 -1.51
CA HIS A 167 17.36 10.80 -2.19
C HIS A 167 16.77 11.97 -1.39
N ALA A 168 15.50 11.90 -1.01
CA ALA A 168 14.83 12.92 -0.22
C ALA A 168 15.55 13.16 1.13
N SER A 169 16.10 12.12 1.76
CA SER A 169 16.85 12.25 3.01
C SER A 169 18.09 13.16 2.89
N ARG A 170 18.65 13.31 1.69
CA ARG A 170 19.80 14.20 1.42
C ARG A 170 19.40 15.65 1.11
N LEU A 171 18.11 15.88 0.82
CA LEU A 171 17.57 17.18 0.44
C LEU A 171 16.93 17.90 1.62
N VAL A 172 16.31 17.15 2.54
CA VAL A 172 15.70 17.74 3.74
C VAL A 172 16.76 18.29 4.70
N GLU A 173 16.47 19.44 5.31
CA GLU A 173 17.41 20.12 6.20
C GLU A 173 17.34 19.63 7.64
N ASP A 174 16.14 19.20 8.09
CA ASP A 174 15.97 18.66 9.43
C ASP A 174 16.68 17.30 9.56
N PRO A 175 17.68 17.15 10.45
CA PRO A 175 18.45 15.92 10.57
C PRO A 175 17.63 14.72 11.05
N SER A 176 16.57 14.95 11.82
CA SER A 176 15.73 13.86 12.34
C SER A 176 14.81 13.30 11.26
N LEU A 177 14.27 14.15 10.39
CA LEU A 177 13.53 13.76 9.19
C LEU A 177 14.45 13.06 8.18
N SER A 178 15.65 13.60 7.95
CA SER A 178 16.67 12.94 7.13
C SER A 178 16.95 11.52 7.62
N ASN A 179 17.19 11.36 8.92
CA ASN A 179 17.42 10.07 9.55
C ASN A 179 16.20 9.13 9.41
N PHE A 180 14.98 9.62 9.64
CA PHE A 180 13.77 8.82 9.44
C PHE A 180 13.67 8.29 8.00
N LEU A 181 13.77 9.17 7.00
CA LEU A 181 13.66 8.81 5.58
C LEU A 181 14.70 7.75 5.21
N TYR A 182 15.94 7.91 5.65
CA TYR A 182 17.00 6.93 5.42
C TYR A 182 16.71 5.59 6.10
N MET A 183 16.31 5.60 7.36
CA MET A 183 16.01 4.37 8.12
C MET A 183 14.79 3.64 7.56
N ARG A 184 13.75 4.36 7.13
CA ARG A 184 12.56 3.78 6.50
C ARG A 184 12.90 3.17 5.14
N ALA A 185 13.78 3.80 4.36
CA ALA A 185 14.28 3.20 3.14
C ALA A 185 15.01 1.86 3.38
N LEU A 186 15.85 1.78 4.42
CA LEU A 186 16.50 0.53 4.79
C LEU A 186 15.49 -0.53 5.27
N ALA A 187 14.46 -0.12 6.02
CA ALA A 187 13.41 -1.01 6.49
C ALA A 187 12.64 -1.66 5.32
N PHE A 188 12.33 -0.90 4.28
CA PHE A 188 11.71 -1.44 3.06
C PHE A 188 12.60 -2.46 2.33
N GLU A 189 13.93 -2.32 2.40
CA GLU A 189 14.87 -3.26 1.78
C GLU A 189 15.11 -4.52 2.61
N ASN A 190 15.02 -4.44 3.94
CA ASN A 190 15.44 -5.52 4.85
C ASN A 190 14.32 -6.09 5.74
N ASN A 191 13.09 -5.58 5.61
CA ASN A 191 11.90 -5.96 6.36
C ASN A 191 11.94 -5.69 7.89
N LYS A 192 12.88 -4.85 8.38
CA LYS A 192 13.05 -4.53 9.80
C LYS A 192 12.66 -3.09 10.10
N TYR A 193 11.43 -2.90 10.58
CA TYR A 193 10.83 -1.58 10.73
C TYR A 193 11.11 -0.88 12.06
N LEU A 194 11.44 -1.62 13.13
CA LEU A 194 11.52 -1.08 14.50
C LEU A 194 12.39 0.18 14.62
N ASP A 195 13.62 0.15 14.08
CA ASP A 195 14.52 1.30 14.19
C ASP A 195 13.99 2.51 13.41
N SER A 196 13.31 2.27 12.29
CA SER A 196 12.66 3.34 11.52
C SER A 196 11.40 3.88 12.20
N GLU A 197 10.64 3.05 12.93
CA GLU A 197 9.51 3.50 13.76
C GLU A 197 10.00 4.40 14.91
N VAL A 198 11.11 4.01 15.56
CA VAL A 198 11.74 4.86 16.57
C VAL A 198 12.25 6.17 15.96
N ALA A 199 12.80 6.14 14.75
CA ALA A 199 13.23 7.34 14.04
C ALA A 199 12.04 8.25 13.68
N TRP A 200 10.90 7.68 13.26
CA TRP A 200 9.68 8.41 12.97
C TRP A 200 9.14 9.16 14.20
N LEU A 201 9.05 8.47 15.34
CA LEU A 201 8.62 9.07 16.61
C LEU A 201 9.55 10.17 17.13
N LYS A 202 10.80 10.19 16.65
CA LYS A 202 11.83 11.17 17.02
C LYS A 202 11.96 12.32 16.02
N ILE A 203 11.10 12.39 14.99
CA ILE A 203 11.06 13.55 14.11
C ILE A 203 10.82 14.80 14.96
N SER A 204 11.68 15.79 14.76
CA SER A 204 11.71 17.05 15.48
C SER A 204 10.40 17.79 15.25
N LYS A 205 9.90 18.43 16.30
CA LYS A 205 8.76 19.35 16.21
C LYS A 205 9.06 20.59 15.35
N GLU A 206 10.35 20.88 15.15
CA GLU A 206 10.81 21.97 14.30
C GLU A 206 10.88 21.56 12.82
N SER A 207 10.65 20.29 12.48
CA SER A 207 10.53 19.86 11.09
C SER A 207 9.37 20.58 10.42
N LYS A 208 9.63 21.19 9.26
CA LYS A 208 8.65 22.02 8.56
C LYS A 208 7.52 21.22 7.92
N PHE A 209 7.71 19.91 7.79
CA PHE A 209 6.69 18.97 7.34
C PHE A 209 6.92 17.60 7.96
N GLU A 210 5.87 16.80 7.94
CA GLU A 210 5.85 15.43 8.45
C GLU A 210 5.53 14.46 7.32
N ILE A 211 6.02 13.24 7.45
CA ILE A 211 5.71 12.15 6.54
C ILE A 211 5.48 10.86 7.35
N THR A 212 4.47 10.12 6.94
CA THR A 212 4.19 8.76 7.40
C THR A 212 4.13 7.87 6.16
N ALA A 213 4.83 6.74 6.19
CA ALA A 213 4.84 5.78 5.08
C ALA A 213 5.10 4.38 5.60
N CYS A 214 4.04 3.62 5.85
CA CYS A 214 4.07 2.27 6.41
C CYS A 214 4.21 1.21 5.32
#